data_AF-A0A7X5D530-F1
#
_entry.id   AF-A0A7X5D530-F1
#
_cell.length_a   1.000
_cell.length_b   1.000
_cell.length_c   1.000
_cell.angle_alpha   90.00
_cell.angle_beta   90.00
_cell.angle_gamma   90.00
#
_symmetry.space_group_name_H-M   'P 1'
#
loop_
_entity.id
_entity.type
_entity.pdbx_description
1 polymer ?
#
loop_
_entity_poly.entity_id
_entity_poly.type
_entity_poly.pdbx_seq_one_letter_code
_entity_poly.pdbx_strand_id
1 'polypeptide(L)'
;MNKDSRKNDQTDKRITILTPAYNRGYILPRLYRSLKHQMNQEFEWMIVNDGSDDNTDSLVSAWMKEAPPFPIHYIRTENGGKHRAVNRAVSQIHTPWTFIVDSDDWLLDDALKSVYEWIQTVESDALFGAVSGLRGYTAYERIGEYPSGISAGGYIDATNLQRRKLHLTGDKAEIYRTSLLRSYPFPEIAGETFMAEGVIWDQIAEDGYKIRWFNKIIYITDYLEDGLTRHIDSLRLRNFKGYTLEVRREMGRRGFYKYRILGRYCFMARKKGLKRADVRALLLLAPVPYYTGVVFSFLYECQELLAKRTCSRRDVSGACGGMQREGLSVKKWNLYVNMLYQYIASWRGAEHAVFLDREATVREILAQKKTFIRYGDGEFDIMEGKSIHYQACTPALRKALRDILDSYIAGEGKGGYLVGMPHAFLKPSGRFMLTSRRLLSCWSHTRYFFRREFDRKVCYGDAFLFSGDGEAVYRHIWTDAAPDQVVFVHHAPVYAEQFEKTYHIPTVFVRILPENAFEELERIYCDVCGCVSDAAAQNKRLMVLISAGPCGKVLAHRLAQDGIWAIDTGHCWDEPLQI
;
A
#
# COMPACT_ATOMS: atom_id res chain seq x y z
N MET A 1 69.93 -8.43 0.28
CA MET A 1 68.94 -7.35 0.37
C MET A 1 67.64 -7.85 -0.24
N ASN A 2 66.60 -7.94 0.59
CA ASN A 2 65.39 -8.72 0.33
C ASN A 2 64.45 -8.00 -0.65
N LYS A 3 63.91 -8.74 -1.63
CA LYS A 3 63.05 -8.24 -2.73
C LYS A 3 61.55 -8.31 -2.40
N ASP A 4 61.19 -8.38 -1.12
CA ASP A 4 59.90 -8.91 -0.67
C ASP A 4 58.94 -7.91 0.00
N SER A 5 59.09 -6.60 -0.23
CA SER A 5 58.28 -5.58 0.48
C SER A 5 57.34 -4.72 -0.40
N ARG A 6 56.94 -5.19 -1.59
CA ARG A 6 55.99 -4.44 -2.46
C ARG A 6 54.75 -5.23 -2.90
N LYS A 7 54.23 -6.12 -2.05
CA LYS A 7 52.90 -6.75 -2.22
C LYS A 7 52.15 -6.71 -0.89
N ASN A 8 51.60 -5.56 -0.51
CA ASN A 8 50.53 -5.46 0.49
C ASN A 8 50.05 -4.02 0.58
N ASP A 9 49.21 -3.58 -0.37
CA ASP A 9 48.18 -2.56 -0.05
C ASP A 9 47.07 -2.47 -1.11
N GLN A 10 46.64 -3.60 -1.67
CA GLN A 10 45.43 -3.63 -2.48
C GLN A 10 44.35 -4.26 -1.61
N THR A 11 43.62 -3.42 -0.88
CA THR A 11 42.45 -3.83 -0.10
C THR A 11 41.54 -4.66 -0.99
N ASP A 12 41.31 -5.91 -0.62
CA ASP A 12 40.42 -6.83 -1.33
C ASP A 12 39.07 -6.14 -1.55
N LYS A 13 38.71 -5.86 -2.80
CA LYS A 13 37.46 -5.17 -3.15
C LYS A 13 36.27 -6.12 -3.32
N ARG A 14 36.47 -7.42 -3.12
CA ARG A 14 35.41 -8.42 -3.32
C ARG A 14 34.23 -8.19 -2.38
N ILE A 15 33.08 -8.72 -2.75
CA ILE A 15 31.90 -8.84 -1.89
C ILE A 15 31.89 -10.26 -1.32
N THR A 16 31.58 -10.42 -0.04
CA THR A 16 31.26 -11.74 0.52
C THR A 16 29.75 -11.96 0.49
N ILE A 17 29.32 -13.00 -0.23
CA ILE A 17 27.95 -13.51 -0.14
C ILE A 17 27.89 -14.38 1.11
N LEU A 18 27.04 -14.03 2.07
CA LEU A 18 26.88 -14.74 3.34
C LEU A 18 25.55 -15.48 3.36
N THR A 19 25.61 -16.82 3.45
CA THR A 19 24.44 -17.69 3.45
C THR A 19 24.38 -18.56 4.71
N PRO A 20 23.55 -18.20 5.70
CA PRO A 20 23.14 -19.11 6.76
C PRO A 20 22.24 -20.22 6.21
N ALA A 21 22.52 -21.47 6.58
CA ALA A 21 21.76 -22.64 6.16
C ALA A 21 21.45 -23.54 7.36
N TYR A 22 20.20 -23.99 7.47
CA TYR A 22 19.76 -24.99 8.43
C TYR A 22 18.71 -25.90 7.79
N ASN A 23 19.03 -27.16 7.56
CA ASN A 23 18.16 -28.15 6.91
C ASN A 23 17.63 -27.69 5.54
N ARG A 24 18.54 -27.19 4.69
CA ARG A 24 18.23 -26.60 3.37
C ARG A 24 18.99 -27.28 2.22
N GLY A 25 19.57 -28.46 2.42
CA GLY A 25 20.34 -29.18 1.41
C GLY A 25 19.55 -29.46 0.12
N TYR A 26 18.24 -29.63 0.22
CA TYR A 26 17.38 -29.86 -0.95
C TYR A 26 17.23 -28.63 -1.88
N ILE A 27 17.40 -27.40 -1.37
CA ILE A 27 17.16 -26.15 -2.12
C ILE A 27 18.41 -25.30 -2.32
N LEU A 28 19.39 -25.39 -1.42
CA LEU A 28 20.68 -24.69 -1.53
C LEU A 28 21.40 -24.85 -2.90
N PRO A 29 21.31 -25.99 -3.62
CA PRO A 29 21.86 -26.10 -4.98
C PRO A 29 21.34 -25.04 -5.97
N ARG A 30 20.15 -24.48 -5.74
CA ARG A 30 19.57 -23.41 -6.57
C ARG A 30 20.40 -22.13 -6.46
N LEU A 31 20.71 -21.72 -5.23
CA LEU A 31 21.59 -20.59 -4.96
C LEU A 31 22.96 -20.82 -5.60
N TYR A 32 23.57 -21.98 -5.35
CA TYR A 32 24.89 -22.33 -5.91
C TYR A 32 24.95 -22.16 -7.44
N ARG A 33 23.94 -22.67 -8.17
CA ARG A 33 23.86 -22.49 -9.63
C ARG A 33 23.76 -21.02 -10.04
N SER A 34 22.96 -20.22 -9.32
CA SER A 34 22.84 -18.79 -9.61
C SER A 34 24.14 -18.02 -9.38
N LEU A 35 24.95 -18.44 -8.41
CA LEU A 35 26.27 -17.85 -8.15
C LEU A 35 27.25 -18.18 -9.29
N LYS A 36 27.23 -19.42 -9.79
CA LYS A 36 28.02 -19.82 -10.98
C LYS A 36 27.64 -19.05 -12.25
N HIS A 37 26.40 -18.58 -12.36
CA HIS A 37 25.94 -17.83 -13.53
C HIS A 37 26.12 -16.31 -13.41
N GLN A 38 26.67 -15.80 -12.30
CA GLN A 38 26.92 -14.37 -12.16
C GLN A 38 27.84 -13.86 -13.27
N MET A 39 27.47 -12.73 -13.88
CA MET A 39 28.30 -12.03 -14.87
C MET A 39 29.61 -11.48 -14.27
N ASN A 40 29.63 -11.27 -12.95
CA ASN A 40 30.80 -10.87 -12.21
C ASN A 40 31.15 -11.95 -11.17
N GLN A 41 32.32 -12.57 -11.32
CA GLN A 41 32.83 -13.65 -10.46
C GLN A 41 33.80 -13.16 -9.38
N GLU A 42 34.04 -11.86 -9.27
CA GLU A 42 34.88 -11.24 -8.23
C GLU A 42 34.13 -11.19 -6.90
N PHE A 43 33.85 -12.34 -6.30
CA PHE A 43 33.23 -12.43 -4.97
C PHE A 43 33.73 -13.69 -4.26
N GLU A 44 33.39 -13.81 -2.98
CA GLU A 44 33.54 -15.07 -2.24
C GLU A 44 32.22 -15.47 -1.59
N TRP A 45 32.01 -16.76 -1.41
CA TRP A 45 30.79 -17.31 -0.81
C TRP A 45 31.09 -17.91 0.57
N MET A 46 30.55 -17.32 1.62
CA MET A 46 30.63 -17.80 3.01
C MET A 46 29.32 -18.49 3.39
N ILE A 47 29.39 -19.79 3.60
CA ILE A 47 28.24 -20.61 4.02
C ILE A 47 28.41 -20.94 5.51
N VAL A 48 27.37 -20.67 6.29
CA VAL A 48 27.31 -21.08 7.71
C VAL A 48 26.22 -22.12 7.88
N ASN A 49 26.62 -23.37 8.06
CA ASN A 49 25.70 -24.45 8.44
C ASN A 49 25.42 -24.37 9.94
N ASP A 50 24.21 -23.93 10.29
CA ASP A 50 23.71 -23.72 11.65
C ASP A 50 23.20 -25.03 12.27
N GLY A 51 24.02 -26.09 12.17
CA GLY A 51 23.78 -27.39 12.78
C GLY A 51 22.79 -28.30 12.04
N SER A 52 22.78 -28.31 10.71
CA SER A 52 21.87 -29.15 9.92
C SER A 52 22.08 -30.65 10.15
N ASP A 53 20.97 -31.39 10.04
CA ASP A 53 20.90 -32.86 10.12
C ASP A 53 20.69 -33.53 8.74
N ASP A 54 20.64 -32.73 7.67
CA ASP A 54 20.48 -33.19 6.29
C ASP A 54 21.83 -33.33 5.55
N ASN A 55 21.78 -33.43 4.23
CA ASN A 55 22.97 -33.60 3.39
C ASN A 55 23.75 -32.30 3.09
N THR A 56 23.49 -31.20 3.82
CA THR A 56 24.13 -29.89 3.57
C THR A 56 25.65 -29.95 3.59
N ASP A 57 26.27 -30.63 4.58
CA ASP A 57 27.74 -30.75 4.66
C ASP A 57 28.35 -31.43 3.42
N SER A 58 27.72 -32.53 2.99
CA SER A 58 28.18 -33.32 1.84
C SER A 58 28.09 -32.52 0.54
N LEU A 59 27.02 -31.72 0.39
CA LEU A 59 26.82 -30.86 -0.78
C LEU A 59 27.89 -29.77 -0.86
N VAL A 60 28.11 -29.02 0.22
CA VAL A 60 29.12 -27.95 0.23
C VAL A 60 30.52 -28.52 0.01
N SER A 61 30.83 -29.66 0.64
CA SER A 61 32.11 -30.36 0.43
C SER A 61 32.33 -30.76 -1.03
N ALA A 62 31.26 -31.15 -1.74
CA ALA A 62 31.34 -31.46 -3.16
C ALA A 62 31.61 -30.21 -4.02
N TRP A 63 30.95 -29.08 -3.72
CA TRP A 63 31.16 -27.81 -4.44
C TRP A 63 32.55 -27.23 -4.21
N MET A 64 33.09 -27.33 -2.99
CA MET A 64 34.47 -26.92 -2.71
C MET A 64 35.48 -27.73 -3.53
N LYS A 65 35.20 -29.02 -3.79
CA LYS A 65 36.03 -29.88 -4.65
C LYS A 65 35.83 -29.61 -6.15
N GLU A 66 34.63 -29.18 -6.56
CA GLU A 66 34.35 -28.76 -7.94
C GLU A 66 35.20 -27.55 -8.36
N ALA A 67 35.66 -26.75 -7.38
CA ALA A 67 36.47 -25.55 -7.60
C ALA A 67 35.81 -24.54 -8.57
N PRO A 68 34.64 -23.98 -8.20
CA PRO A 68 33.96 -22.97 -9.01
C PRO A 68 34.82 -21.70 -9.17
N PRO A 69 34.47 -20.79 -10.08
CA PRO A 69 35.25 -19.56 -10.35
C PRO A 69 35.35 -18.57 -9.18
N PHE A 70 34.75 -18.86 -8.02
CA PHE A 70 34.78 -18.06 -6.80
C PHE A 70 35.13 -18.94 -5.59
N PRO A 71 35.82 -18.40 -4.55
CA PRO A 71 36.10 -19.14 -3.34
C PRO A 71 34.82 -19.48 -2.56
N ILE A 72 34.79 -20.69 -1.98
CA ILE A 72 33.77 -21.12 -1.04
C ILE A 72 34.41 -21.32 0.33
N HIS A 73 33.90 -20.61 1.32
CA HIS A 73 34.24 -20.76 2.73
C HIS A 73 33.07 -21.40 3.45
N TYR A 74 33.36 -22.33 4.37
CA TYR A 74 32.35 -23.10 5.08
C TYR A 74 32.62 -23.12 6.57
N ILE A 75 31.59 -22.82 7.35
CA ILE A 75 31.62 -22.90 8.81
C ILE A 75 30.44 -23.75 9.26
N ARG A 76 30.68 -24.72 10.14
CA ARG A 76 29.61 -25.43 10.85
C ARG A 76 29.55 -24.93 12.30
N THR A 77 28.35 -24.68 12.79
CA THR A 77 28.07 -24.34 14.19
C THR A 77 27.02 -25.26 14.79
N GLU A 78 26.88 -25.25 16.11
CA GLU A 78 25.67 -25.76 16.76
C GLU A 78 24.49 -24.84 16.41
N ASN A 79 23.26 -25.39 16.37
CA ASN A 79 22.07 -24.62 16.03
C ASN A 79 21.81 -23.49 17.04
N GLY A 80 21.96 -22.25 16.57
CA GLY A 80 21.75 -21.03 17.36
C GLY A 80 20.83 -20.01 16.69
N GLY A 81 20.43 -20.27 15.45
CA GLY A 81 19.60 -19.41 14.63
C GLY A 81 20.37 -18.51 13.68
N LYS A 82 19.71 -18.10 12.58
CA LYS A 82 20.25 -17.24 11.50
C LYS A 82 21.09 -16.07 12.00
N HIS A 83 20.58 -15.31 12.97
CA HIS A 83 21.25 -14.12 13.51
C HIS A 83 22.63 -14.41 14.13
N ARG A 84 22.81 -15.56 14.80
CA ARG A 84 24.11 -15.97 15.36
C ARG A 84 25.05 -16.50 14.30
N ALA A 85 24.52 -17.25 13.34
CA ALA A 85 25.27 -17.66 12.16
C ALA A 85 25.84 -16.44 11.40
N VAL A 86 25.04 -15.37 11.25
CA VAL A 86 25.50 -14.10 10.68
C VAL A 86 26.61 -13.45 11.52
N ASN A 87 26.42 -13.32 12.85
CA ASN A 87 27.46 -12.79 13.74
C ASN A 87 28.78 -13.55 13.60
N ARG A 88 28.71 -14.89 13.60
CA ARG A 88 29.88 -15.77 13.50
C ARG A 88 30.63 -15.58 12.19
N ALA A 89 29.91 -15.49 11.07
CA ALA A 89 30.53 -15.23 9.77
C ALA A 89 31.13 -13.83 9.68
N VAL A 90 30.39 -12.77 10.03
CA VAL A 90 30.85 -11.37 9.92
C VAL A 90 32.16 -11.12 10.70
N SER A 91 32.38 -11.86 11.80
CA SER A 91 33.65 -11.81 12.54
C SER A 91 34.87 -12.33 11.75
N GLN A 92 34.65 -13.14 10.71
CA GLN A 92 35.66 -13.79 9.87
C GLN A 92 35.71 -13.24 8.44
N ILE A 93 34.75 -12.40 8.06
CA ILE A 93 34.74 -11.77 6.73
C ILE A 93 35.72 -10.60 6.71
N HIS A 94 36.63 -10.60 5.73
CA HIS A 94 37.64 -9.56 5.54
C HIS A 94 37.36 -8.61 4.39
N THR A 95 36.41 -8.97 3.52
CA THR A 95 35.96 -8.10 2.43
C THR A 95 35.23 -6.85 2.95
N PRO A 96 35.22 -5.74 2.19
CA PRO A 96 34.60 -4.48 2.59
C PRO A 96 33.08 -4.52 2.62
N TRP A 97 32.45 -5.42 1.86
CA TRP A 97 31.00 -5.50 1.70
C TRP A 97 30.50 -6.93 1.88
N THR A 98 29.40 -7.07 2.61
CA THR A 98 28.71 -8.34 2.86
C THR A 98 27.30 -8.29 2.31
N PHE A 99 26.95 -9.28 1.48
CA PHE A 99 25.60 -9.48 0.96
C PHE A 99 24.99 -10.73 1.59
N ILE A 100 24.02 -10.56 2.49
CA ILE A 100 23.32 -11.69 3.13
C ILE A 100 22.29 -12.25 2.15
N VAL A 101 22.42 -13.53 1.80
CA VAL A 101 21.50 -14.22 0.87
C VAL A 101 20.93 -15.46 1.55
N ASP A 102 19.61 -15.55 1.60
CA ASP A 102 18.88 -16.65 2.21
C ASP A 102 19.10 -17.95 1.42
N SER A 103 19.13 -19.09 2.13
CA SER A 103 19.49 -20.39 1.54
C SER A 103 18.41 -21.00 0.64
N ASP A 104 17.19 -20.46 0.67
CA ASP A 104 16.04 -20.82 -0.16
C ASP A 104 15.83 -19.89 -1.37
N ASP A 105 16.67 -18.85 -1.49
CA ASP A 105 16.57 -17.81 -2.50
C ASP A 105 17.74 -17.87 -3.52
N TRP A 106 17.71 -17.03 -4.56
CA TRP A 106 18.79 -16.96 -5.56
C TRP A 106 18.90 -15.57 -6.20
N LEU A 107 20.05 -15.32 -6.83
CA LEU A 107 20.35 -14.04 -7.47
C LEU A 107 20.09 -14.10 -8.98
N LEU A 108 19.77 -12.94 -9.58
CA LEU A 108 19.77 -12.80 -11.04
C LEU A 108 21.20 -12.72 -11.57
N ASP A 109 21.45 -13.15 -12.81
CA ASP A 109 22.79 -13.27 -13.39
C ASP A 109 23.59 -11.95 -13.38
N ASP A 110 22.91 -10.80 -13.47
CA ASP A 110 23.52 -9.47 -13.45
C ASP A 110 23.51 -8.78 -12.07
N ALA A 111 23.13 -9.51 -11.01
CA ALA A 111 22.98 -8.98 -9.66
C ALA A 111 24.28 -8.38 -9.14
N LEU A 112 25.37 -9.16 -9.10
CA LEU A 112 26.64 -8.68 -8.54
C LEU A 112 27.25 -7.56 -9.37
N LYS A 113 27.13 -7.63 -10.70
CA LYS A 113 27.55 -6.53 -11.59
C LYS A 113 26.87 -5.22 -11.15
N SER A 114 25.54 -5.25 -10.98
CA SER A 114 24.76 -4.09 -10.56
C SER A 114 25.15 -3.61 -9.16
N VAL A 115 25.37 -4.54 -8.22
CA VAL A 115 25.78 -4.20 -6.84
C VAL A 115 27.12 -3.46 -6.83
N TYR A 116 28.10 -3.92 -7.61
CA TYR A 116 29.39 -3.23 -7.75
C TYR A 116 29.24 -1.82 -8.31
N GLU A 117 28.45 -1.65 -9.37
CA GLU A 117 28.17 -0.34 -9.96
C GLU A 117 27.60 0.63 -8.90
N TRP A 118 26.63 0.18 -8.08
CA TRP A 118 26.05 1.02 -7.03
C TRP A 118 27.00 1.27 -5.86
N ILE A 119 27.80 0.28 -5.44
CA ILE A 119 28.80 0.46 -4.38
C ILE A 119 29.78 1.57 -4.76
N GLN A 120 30.28 1.58 -6.00
CA GLN A 120 31.21 2.61 -6.48
C GLN A 120 30.66 4.03 -6.32
N THR A 121 29.34 4.20 -6.44
CA THR A 121 28.69 5.51 -6.30
C THR A 121 28.56 6.02 -4.86
N VAL A 122 28.85 5.18 -3.86
CA VAL A 122 28.73 5.52 -2.43
C VAL A 122 29.97 5.17 -1.61
N GLU A 123 30.93 4.41 -2.14
CA GLU A 123 32.03 3.85 -1.35
C GLU A 123 32.93 4.91 -0.70
N SER A 124 33.04 6.09 -1.30
CA SER A 124 33.80 7.24 -0.77
C SER A 124 33.07 8.03 0.32
N ASP A 125 31.76 7.81 0.52
CA ASP A 125 30.97 8.50 1.54
C ASP A 125 30.68 7.55 2.71
N ALA A 126 31.22 7.90 3.88
CA ALA A 126 31.07 7.13 5.11
C ALA A 126 29.63 7.15 5.67
N LEU A 127 28.78 8.10 5.25
CA LEU A 127 27.37 8.14 5.64
C LEU A 127 26.56 6.99 5.02
N PHE A 128 27.04 6.40 3.93
CA PHE A 128 26.38 5.25 3.31
C PHE A 128 26.88 3.95 3.92
N GLY A 129 26.01 3.34 4.74
CA GLY A 129 26.26 2.05 5.35
C GLY A 129 25.94 0.86 4.44
N ALA A 130 25.10 1.07 3.43
CA ALA A 130 24.66 0.03 2.51
C ALA A 130 24.21 0.56 1.14
N VAL A 131 24.18 -0.34 0.16
CA VAL A 131 23.32 -0.21 -1.03
C VAL A 131 22.23 -1.28 -0.95
N SER A 132 21.09 -1.07 -1.62
CA SER A 132 20.00 -2.05 -1.59
C SER A 132 19.23 -2.10 -2.90
N GLY A 133 19.14 -3.30 -3.46
CA GLY A 133 18.29 -3.58 -4.61
C GLY A 133 16.91 -4.09 -4.22
N LEU A 134 16.08 -4.39 -5.22
CA LEU A 134 14.76 -4.98 -5.03
C LEU A 134 14.85 -6.50 -4.99
N ARG A 135 13.98 -7.10 -4.17
CA ARG A 135 13.61 -8.52 -4.30
C ARG A 135 12.40 -8.66 -5.22
N GLY A 136 12.27 -9.79 -5.90
CA GLY A 136 11.13 -10.13 -6.74
C GLY A 136 10.63 -11.56 -6.55
N TYR A 137 9.40 -11.82 -6.95
CA TYR A 137 8.89 -13.19 -7.20
C TYR A 137 9.43 -13.73 -8.52
N THR A 138 9.67 -12.82 -9.47
CA THR A 138 10.31 -13.07 -10.77
C THR A 138 11.25 -11.91 -11.09
N ALA A 139 11.98 -12.00 -12.21
CA ALA A 139 12.81 -10.89 -12.70
C ALA A 139 12.02 -9.61 -13.05
N TYR A 140 10.69 -9.69 -13.12
CA TYR A 140 9.80 -8.60 -13.55
C TYR A 140 8.77 -8.21 -12.48
N GLU A 141 8.53 -9.09 -11.51
CA GLU A 141 7.53 -8.89 -10.46
C GLU A 141 8.23 -8.64 -9.11
N ARG A 142 8.25 -7.38 -8.67
CA ARG A 142 8.90 -6.96 -7.42
C ARG A 142 8.07 -7.32 -6.19
N ILE A 143 8.77 -7.54 -5.08
CA ILE A 143 8.19 -7.65 -3.74
C ILE A 143 8.09 -6.26 -3.11
N GLY A 144 6.87 -5.92 -2.70
CA GLY A 144 6.54 -4.63 -2.08
C GLY A 144 6.58 -3.45 -3.05
N GLU A 145 6.50 -2.25 -2.49
CA GLU A 145 6.42 -1.00 -3.26
C GLU A 145 7.82 -0.41 -3.54
N TYR A 146 7.85 0.40 -4.60
CA TYR A 146 8.92 1.35 -4.90
C TYR A 146 8.27 2.59 -5.54
N PRO A 147 8.70 3.84 -5.22
CA PRO A 147 8.10 5.06 -5.76
C PRO A 147 8.01 5.10 -7.29
N SER A 148 6.83 5.44 -7.82
CA SER A 148 6.53 5.43 -9.25
C SER A 148 7.27 6.50 -10.06
N GLY A 149 7.79 7.55 -9.42
CA GLY A 149 8.50 8.66 -10.07
C GLY A 149 9.99 8.41 -10.34
N ILE A 150 10.52 7.23 -9.99
CA ILE A 150 11.94 6.90 -10.14
C ILE A 150 12.09 5.86 -11.25
N SER A 151 12.90 6.18 -12.27
CA SER A 151 13.12 5.32 -13.42
C SER A 151 13.79 3.99 -13.05
N ALA A 152 13.73 3.01 -13.96
CA ALA A 152 14.59 1.83 -13.88
C ALA A 152 16.05 2.29 -13.89
N GLY A 153 16.83 1.86 -12.88
CA GLY A 153 18.20 2.36 -12.67
C GLY A 153 18.31 3.68 -11.89
N GLY A 154 17.20 4.28 -11.46
CA GLY A 154 17.20 5.37 -10.47
C GLY A 154 17.40 4.85 -9.03
N TYR A 155 17.54 5.76 -8.08
CA TYR A 155 17.75 5.42 -6.68
C TYR A 155 17.13 6.44 -5.72
N ILE A 156 17.01 6.04 -4.45
CA ILE A 156 16.63 6.89 -3.33
C ILE A 156 17.66 6.72 -2.22
N ASP A 157 18.14 7.82 -1.65
CA ASP A 157 19.04 7.77 -0.49
C ASP A 157 18.23 8.02 0.78
N ALA A 158 18.09 6.99 1.61
CA ALA A 158 17.28 7.08 2.82
C ALA A 158 17.76 6.09 3.89
N THR A 159 17.51 6.42 5.15
CA THR A 159 17.70 5.48 6.26
C THR A 159 16.61 4.38 6.23
N ASN A 160 16.87 3.23 6.88
CA ASN A 160 15.87 2.15 6.97
C ASN A 160 14.56 2.62 7.63
N LEU A 161 14.63 3.58 8.58
CA LEU A 161 13.46 4.16 9.26
C LEU A 161 12.53 4.95 8.32
N GLN A 162 13.05 5.47 7.21
CA GLN A 162 12.28 6.31 6.29
C GLN A 162 11.54 5.50 5.22
N ARG A 163 11.87 4.21 5.05
CA ARG A 163 11.35 3.34 3.98
C ARG A 163 9.83 3.37 3.85
N ARG A 164 9.10 3.21 4.96
CA ARG A 164 7.62 3.18 4.95
C ARG A 164 7.02 4.48 4.42
N LYS A 165 7.59 5.63 4.80
CA LYS A 165 7.11 6.95 4.34
C LYS A 165 7.42 7.18 2.86
N LEU A 166 8.47 6.56 2.37
CA LEU A 166 8.95 6.67 0.99
C LEU A 166 8.46 5.51 0.10
N HIS A 167 7.43 4.77 0.51
CA HIS A 167 6.90 3.63 -0.27
C HIS A 167 7.96 2.58 -0.68
N LEU A 168 9.00 2.39 0.16
CA LEU A 168 10.01 1.34 0.03
C LEU A 168 9.64 0.12 0.88
N THR A 169 8.46 -0.46 0.61
CA THR A 169 7.88 -1.55 1.43
C THR A 169 8.31 -2.93 0.93
N GLY A 170 8.08 -3.97 1.73
CA GLY A 170 8.50 -5.34 1.42
C GLY A 170 10.01 -5.57 1.54
N ASP A 171 10.41 -6.82 1.42
CA ASP A 171 11.82 -7.22 1.55
C ASP A 171 12.67 -6.61 0.41
N LYS A 172 13.93 -6.33 0.74
CA LYS A 172 14.90 -5.74 -0.18
C LYS A 172 16.21 -6.53 -0.08
N ALA A 173 17.15 -6.22 -0.96
CA ALA A 173 18.42 -6.93 -1.06
C ALA A 173 19.52 -5.99 -0.59
N GLU A 174 19.67 -5.82 0.72
CA GLU A 174 20.67 -4.95 1.33
C GLU A 174 22.08 -5.58 1.32
N ILE A 175 23.07 -4.78 0.91
CA ILE A 175 24.49 -5.10 0.93
C ILE A 175 25.17 -4.06 1.83
N TYR A 176 25.58 -4.50 3.02
CA TYR A 176 26.14 -3.64 4.05
C TYR A 176 27.66 -3.63 4.00
N ARG A 177 28.25 -2.51 4.44
CA ARG A 177 29.68 -2.49 4.78
C ARG A 177 29.92 -3.54 5.87
N THR A 178 30.91 -4.41 5.66
CA THR A 178 31.25 -5.47 6.61
C THR A 178 31.66 -4.90 7.97
N SER A 179 32.40 -3.78 7.98
CA SER A 179 32.77 -3.09 9.21
C SER A 179 31.55 -2.65 10.01
N LEU A 180 30.48 -2.21 9.33
CA LEU A 180 29.24 -1.80 9.96
C LEU A 180 28.51 -3.00 10.57
N LEU A 181 28.35 -4.11 9.84
CA LEU A 181 27.77 -5.33 10.42
C LEU A 181 28.54 -5.81 11.67
N ARG A 182 29.87 -5.63 11.69
CA ARG A 182 30.71 -5.99 12.83
C ARG A 182 30.49 -5.07 14.03
N SER A 183 30.24 -3.77 13.80
CA SER A 183 29.94 -2.80 14.86
C SER A 183 28.53 -2.95 15.43
N TYR A 184 27.61 -3.56 14.69
CA TYR A 184 26.22 -3.78 15.10
C TYR A 184 25.85 -5.28 15.08
N PRO A 185 26.48 -6.12 15.93
CA PRO A 185 26.16 -7.54 15.99
C PRO A 185 24.74 -7.75 16.51
N PHE A 186 24.07 -8.79 16.01
CA PHE A 186 22.77 -9.19 16.53
C PHE A 186 22.87 -9.57 18.01
N PRO A 187 21.93 -9.15 18.88
CA PRO A 187 21.93 -9.58 20.28
C PRO A 187 21.73 -11.09 20.39
N GLU A 188 22.63 -11.77 21.10
CA GLU A 188 22.51 -13.21 21.37
C GLU A 188 21.90 -13.42 22.75
N ILE A 189 20.60 -13.77 22.77
CA ILE A 189 19.86 -13.96 24.01
C ILE A 189 19.84 -15.45 24.36
N ALA A 190 20.33 -15.79 25.56
CA ALA A 190 20.33 -17.17 26.05
C ALA A 190 18.91 -17.79 25.98
N GLY A 191 18.83 -18.96 25.34
CA GLY A 191 17.58 -19.70 25.11
C GLY A 191 16.75 -19.25 23.90
N GLU A 192 17.20 -18.26 23.13
CA GLU A 192 16.49 -17.77 21.94
C GLU A 192 17.32 -17.98 20.66
N THR A 193 16.66 -18.49 19.63
CA THR A 193 17.20 -18.85 18.30
C THR A 193 16.64 -17.98 17.18
N PHE A 194 15.86 -16.95 17.48
CA PHE A 194 15.33 -16.03 16.47
C PHE A 194 15.41 -14.57 16.91
N MET A 195 15.88 -13.72 16.00
CA MET A 195 15.91 -12.27 16.12
C MET A 195 15.44 -11.67 14.80
N ALA A 196 14.54 -10.69 14.86
CA ALA A 196 14.12 -9.97 13.66
C ALA A 196 15.24 -9.02 13.20
N GLU A 197 15.51 -8.99 11.90
CA GLU A 197 16.63 -8.20 11.37
C GLU A 197 16.47 -6.69 11.60
N GLY A 198 15.21 -6.22 11.65
CA GLY A 198 14.87 -4.84 11.96
C GLY A 198 15.47 -4.33 13.27
N VAL A 199 15.79 -5.21 14.23
CA VAL A 199 16.46 -4.80 15.48
C VAL A 199 17.81 -4.13 15.23
N ILE A 200 18.55 -4.59 14.21
CA ILE A 200 19.87 -4.04 13.84
C ILE A 200 19.75 -2.99 12.76
N TRP A 201 18.94 -3.23 11.72
CA TRP A 201 18.75 -2.26 10.64
C TRP A 201 18.22 -0.91 11.15
N ASP A 202 17.36 -0.94 12.17
CA ASP A 202 16.85 0.27 12.78
C ASP A 202 17.89 0.98 13.64
N GLN A 203 18.78 0.24 14.30
CA GLN A 203 19.87 0.82 15.09
C GLN A 203 20.88 1.52 14.19
N ILE A 204 21.27 0.89 13.09
CA ILE A 204 22.14 1.49 12.08
C ILE A 204 21.51 2.79 11.54
N ALA A 205 20.20 2.78 11.29
CA ALA A 205 19.47 3.95 10.81
C ALA A 205 19.32 5.06 11.88
N GLU A 206 19.17 4.71 13.17
CA GLU A 206 19.15 5.65 14.30
C GLU A 206 20.46 6.44 14.41
N ASP A 207 21.59 5.78 14.12
CA ASP A 207 22.92 6.40 14.10
C ASP A 207 23.21 7.19 12.79
N GLY A 208 22.21 7.32 11.92
CA GLY A 208 22.23 8.23 10.76
C GLY A 208 22.73 7.61 9.46
N TYR A 209 23.10 6.32 9.44
CA TYR A 209 23.57 5.66 8.23
C TYR A 209 22.46 5.55 7.19
N LYS A 210 22.78 5.98 5.97
CA LYS A 210 21.90 5.90 4.81
C LYS A 210 22.13 4.61 4.04
N ILE A 211 21.09 4.24 3.31
CA ILE A 211 21.10 3.17 2.33
C ILE A 211 20.73 3.80 0.98
N ARG A 212 21.49 3.46 -0.07
CA ARG A 212 21.11 3.78 -1.46
C ARG A 212 20.20 2.68 -2.01
N TRP A 213 18.91 2.97 -2.09
CA TRP A 213 17.85 2.06 -2.56
C TRP A 213 17.70 2.19 -4.07
N PHE A 214 18.31 1.32 -4.87
CA PHE A 214 18.24 1.39 -6.33
C PHE A 214 17.08 0.57 -6.92
N ASN A 215 16.48 1.10 -7.99
CA ASN A 215 15.28 0.55 -8.61
C ASN A 215 15.61 -0.58 -9.60
N LYS A 216 16.08 -1.72 -9.09
CA LYS A 216 16.37 -2.92 -9.89
C LYS A 216 16.17 -4.18 -9.06
N ILE A 217 15.45 -5.16 -9.62
CA ILE A 217 15.37 -6.51 -9.04
C ILE A 217 16.72 -7.20 -9.27
N ILE A 218 17.32 -7.70 -8.20
CA ILE A 218 18.61 -8.45 -8.26
C ILE A 218 18.53 -9.81 -7.56
N TYR A 219 17.43 -10.06 -6.87
CA TYR A 219 17.29 -11.13 -5.90
C TYR A 219 15.88 -11.70 -6.03
N ILE A 220 15.74 -13.01 -6.16
CA ILE A 220 14.43 -13.67 -6.26
C ILE A 220 14.15 -14.44 -4.98
N THR A 221 12.95 -14.24 -4.43
CA THR A 221 12.50 -14.89 -3.19
C THR A 221 11.38 -15.88 -3.44
N ASP A 222 11.50 -17.06 -2.82
CA ASP A 222 10.50 -18.13 -2.88
C ASP A 222 9.99 -18.44 -1.46
N TYR A 223 8.77 -17.97 -1.14
CA TYR A 223 8.22 -18.10 0.21
C TYR A 223 7.75 -19.53 0.51
N LEU A 224 8.61 -20.30 1.17
CA LEU A 224 8.36 -21.71 1.53
C LEU A 224 7.33 -21.88 2.66
N GLU A 225 6.72 -23.08 2.72
CA GLU A 225 5.77 -23.44 3.79
C GLU A 225 6.41 -23.50 5.17
N ASP A 226 7.66 -23.98 5.24
CA ASP A 226 8.45 -24.09 6.46
C ASP A 226 9.30 -22.83 6.74
N GLY A 227 9.11 -21.76 5.96
CA GLY A 227 9.84 -20.51 6.09
C GLY A 227 9.50 -19.74 7.37
N LEU A 228 10.46 -18.94 7.85
CA LEU A 228 10.32 -18.14 9.08
C LEU A 228 9.08 -17.22 9.05
N THR A 229 8.76 -16.67 7.88
CA THR A 229 7.63 -15.76 7.68
C THR A 229 6.28 -16.41 8.02
N ARG A 230 6.08 -17.70 7.69
CA ARG A 230 4.84 -18.43 8.00
C ARG A 230 4.70 -18.73 9.49
N HIS A 231 5.82 -18.93 10.18
CA HIS A 231 5.87 -19.31 11.60
C HIS A 231 6.18 -18.13 12.54
N ILE A 232 6.07 -16.89 12.06
CA ILE A 232 6.56 -15.73 12.80
C ILE A 232 5.93 -15.55 14.19
N ASP A 233 4.66 -15.91 14.40
CA ASP A 233 4.01 -15.84 15.72
C ASP A 233 4.57 -16.88 16.70
N SER A 234 4.75 -18.12 16.26
CA SER A 234 5.30 -19.17 17.12
C SER A 234 6.78 -18.91 17.41
N LEU A 235 7.52 -18.35 16.45
CA LEU A 235 8.89 -17.89 16.64
C LEU A 235 8.97 -16.76 17.66
N ARG A 236 8.16 -15.71 17.53
CA ARG A 236 8.12 -14.61 18.51
C ARG A 236 7.68 -15.04 19.90
N LEU A 237 6.78 -16.02 20.01
CA LEU A 237 6.36 -16.57 21.30
C LEU A 237 7.49 -17.34 22.00
N ARG A 238 8.25 -18.13 21.25
CA ARG A 238 9.43 -18.86 21.75
C ARG A 238 10.59 -17.91 22.07
N ASN A 239 10.78 -16.88 21.25
CA ASN A 239 11.87 -15.90 21.31
C ASN A 239 11.37 -14.53 21.79
N PHE A 240 10.75 -14.53 22.96
CA PHE A 240 9.94 -13.40 23.43
C PHE A 240 10.79 -12.19 23.87
N LYS A 241 12.00 -12.39 24.39
CA LYS A 241 12.92 -11.30 24.77
C LYS A 241 13.43 -10.58 23.52
N GLY A 242 13.82 -11.29 22.47
CA GLY A 242 14.17 -10.74 21.17
C GLY A 242 12.99 -9.98 20.55
N TYR A 243 11.78 -10.56 20.61
CA TYR A 243 10.57 -9.85 20.20
C TYR A 243 10.30 -8.58 21.04
N THR A 244 10.62 -8.60 22.33
CA THR A 244 10.52 -7.42 23.20
C THR A 244 11.43 -6.29 22.72
N LEU A 245 12.66 -6.61 22.28
CA LEU A 245 13.60 -5.61 21.72
C LEU A 245 13.05 -5.00 20.44
N GLU A 246 12.53 -5.83 19.53
CA GLU A 246 11.85 -5.38 18.29
C GLU A 246 10.72 -4.39 18.60
N VAL A 247 9.84 -4.74 19.54
CA VAL A 247 8.68 -3.90 19.89
C VAL A 247 9.08 -2.61 20.58
N ARG A 248 10.08 -2.63 21.47
CA ARG A 248 10.61 -1.41 22.12
C ARG A 248 11.03 -0.37 21.08
N ARG A 249 11.77 -0.79 20.04
CA ARG A 249 12.20 0.11 18.96
C ARG A 249 11.02 0.68 18.20
N GLU A 250 10.04 -0.16 17.85
CA GLU A 250 8.82 0.30 17.17
C GLU A 250 8.01 1.31 18.02
N MET A 251 8.08 1.24 19.36
CA MET A 251 7.35 2.18 20.22
C MET A 251 7.90 3.62 20.17
N GLY A 252 9.20 3.77 19.91
CA GLY A 252 9.85 5.07 19.71
C GLY A 252 9.39 5.81 18.46
N ARG A 253 8.74 5.10 17.51
CA ARG A 253 8.32 5.67 16.23
C ARG A 253 7.04 6.51 16.35
N ARG A 254 6.87 7.46 15.41
CA ARG A 254 5.61 8.20 15.23
C ARG A 254 4.61 7.40 14.40
N GLY A 255 3.33 7.70 14.56
CA GLY A 255 2.25 7.08 13.79
C GLY A 255 1.51 5.97 14.54
N PHE A 256 0.38 5.55 13.97
CA PHE A 256 -0.59 4.68 14.64
C PHE A 256 -0.29 3.18 14.49
N TYR A 257 0.48 2.82 13.45
CA TYR A 257 0.84 1.43 13.15
C TYR A 257 1.49 0.69 14.33
N LYS A 258 2.26 1.41 15.15
CA LYS A 258 2.89 0.86 16.36
C LYS A 258 1.88 0.26 17.34
N TYR A 259 0.67 0.81 17.44
CA TYR A 259 -0.34 0.26 18.35
C TYR A 259 -0.89 -1.10 17.89
N ARG A 260 -0.86 -1.38 16.58
CA ARG A 260 -1.16 -2.71 16.04
C ARG A 260 -0.10 -3.73 16.46
N ILE A 261 1.19 -3.37 16.35
CA ILE A 261 2.32 -4.19 16.82
C ILE A 261 2.20 -4.41 18.33
N LEU A 262 1.96 -3.34 19.09
CA LEU A 262 1.79 -3.39 20.54
C LEU A 262 0.62 -4.28 20.96
N GLY A 263 -0.50 -4.24 20.24
CA GLY A 263 -1.66 -5.10 20.51
C GLY A 263 -1.33 -6.59 20.35
N ARG A 264 -0.65 -6.96 19.27
CA ARG A 264 -0.15 -8.32 19.03
C ARG A 264 0.85 -8.74 20.12
N TYR A 265 1.77 -7.87 20.50
CA TYR A 265 2.72 -8.12 21.60
C TYR A 265 2.01 -8.36 22.93
N CYS A 266 1.06 -7.48 23.31
CA CYS A 266 0.25 -7.63 24.52
C CYS A 266 -0.57 -8.93 24.52
N PHE A 267 -1.00 -9.40 23.34
CA PHE A 267 -1.73 -10.66 23.21
C PHE A 267 -0.80 -11.86 23.45
N MET A 268 0.38 -11.87 22.83
CA MET A 268 1.40 -12.91 23.06
C MET A 268 1.91 -12.91 24.50
N ALA A 269 2.10 -11.74 25.10
CA ALA A 269 2.51 -11.60 26.50
C ALA A 269 1.50 -12.25 27.44
N ARG A 270 0.20 -12.05 27.20
CA ARG A 270 -0.87 -12.75 27.94
C ARG A 270 -0.81 -14.26 27.74
N LYS A 271 -0.57 -14.76 26.52
CA LYS A 271 -0.37 -16.19 26.26
C LYS A 271 0.82 -16.80 27.03
N LYS A 272 1.87 -16.02 27.32
CA LYS A 272 2.99 -16.42 28.20
C LYS A 272 2.71 -16.25 29.70
N GLY A 273 1.53 -15.77 30.09
CA GLY A 273 1.16 -15.56 31.49
C GLY A 273 1.76 -14.30 32.13
N LEU A 274 2.29 -13.36 31.35
CA LEU A 274 2.85 -12.11 31.88
C LEU A 274 1.76 -11.16 32.38
N LYS A 275 1.98 -10.51 33.54
CA LYS A 275 1.04 -9.51 34.06
C LYS A 275 1.20 -8.20 33.29
N ARG A 276 0.13 -7.40 33.28
CA ARG A 276 0.12 -6.10 32.56
C ARG A 276 1.21 -5.14 33.04
N ALA A 277 1.48 -5.12 34.34
CA ALA A 277 2.54 -4.31 34.93
C ALA A 277 3.93 -4.70 34.38
N ASP A 278 4.20 -6.01 34.30
CA ASP A 278 5.46 -6.56 33.79
C ASP A 278 5.65 -6.21 32.31
N VAL A 279 4.59 -6.33 31.49
CA VAL A 279 4.62 -5.99 30.07
C VAL A 279 4.93 -4.51 29.86
N ARG A 280 4.33 -3.63 30.67
CA ARG A 280 4.59 -2.19 30.62
C ARG A 280 6.03 -1.85 31.02
N ALA A 281 6.53 -2.49 32.08
CA ALA A 281 7.91 -2.34 32.53
C ALA A 281 8.90 -2.85 31.47
N LEU A 282 8.61 -4.02 30.88
CA LEU A 282 9.40 -4.59 29.80
C LEU A 282 9.43 -3.71 28.56
N LEU A 283 8.44 -2.87 28.27
CA LEU A 283 8.47 -1.98 27.10
C LEU A 283 8.90 -0.54 27.42
N LEU A 284 9.18 -0.23 28.69
CA LEU A 284 9.48 1.13 29.16
C LEU A 284 8.40 2.16 28.76
N LEU A 285 7.13 1.75 28.80
CA LEU A 285 6.00 2.58 28.33
C LEU A 285 5.28 3.33 29.46
N ALA A 286 4.89 4.58 29.16
CA ALA A 286 3.90 5.31 29.95
C ALA A 286 2.51 4.62 29.92
N PRO A 287 1.62 4.88 30.89
CA PRO A 287 0.31 4.22 30.97
C PRO A 287 -0.55 4.37 29.71
N VAL A 288 -0.67 5.58 29.15
CA VAL A 288 -1.60 5.87 28.05
C VAL A 288 -1.28 5.05 26.78
N PRO A 289 -0.04 5.06 26.23
CA PRO A 289 0.31 4.20 25.09
C PRO A 289 0.07 2.71 25.33
N TYR A 290 0.33 2.24 26.55
CA TYR A 290 0.16 0.84 26.92
C TYR A 290 -1.31 0.42 26.87
N TYR A 291 -2.22 1.18 27.47
CA TYR A 291 -3.65 0.83 27.48
C TYR A 291 -4.29 0.92 26.09
N THR A 292 -3.81 1.82 25.21
CA THR A 292 -4.18 1.78 23.79
C THR A 292 -3.78 0.43 23.16
N GLY A 293 -2.57 -0.06 23.44
CA GLY A 293 -2.12 -1.39 23.04
C GLY A 293 -3.01 -2.52 23.56
N VAL A 294 -3.51 -2.44 24.79
CA VAL A 294 -4.44 -3.44 25.36
C VAL A 294 -5.75 -3.49 24.56
N VAL A 295 -6.30 -2.35 24.13
CA VAL A 295 -7.49 -2.32 23.25
C VAL A 295 -7.20 -3.04 21.93
N PHE A 296 -6.06 -2.75 21.29
CA PHE A 296 -5.65 -3.46 20.06
C PHE A 296 -5.40 -4.95 20.28
N SER A 297 -4.98 -5.35 21.48
CA SER A 297 -4.79 -6.75 21.85
C SER A 297 -6.11 -7.53 21.85
N PHE A 298 -7.20 -6.91 22.30
CA PHE A 298 -8.54 -7.49 22.22
C PHE A 298 -8.98 -7.68 20.76
N LEU A 299 -8.74 -6.68 19.90
CA LEU A 299 -9.04 -6.78 18.47
C LEU A 299 -8.26 -7.94 17.79
N TYR A 300 -6.99 -8.09 18.14
CA TYR A 300 -6.15 -9.20 17.65
C TYR A 300 -6.65 -10.56 18.13
N GLU A 301 -7.08 -10.66 19.38
CA GLU A 301 -7.64 -11.89 19.96
C GLU A 301 -8.95 -12.30 19.28
N CYS A 302 -9.84 -11.35 18.99
CA CYS A 302 -11.05 -11.62 18.23
C CYS A 302 -10.72 -12.18 16.83
N GLN A 303 -9.65 -11.69 16.19
CA GLN A 303 -9.16 -12.22 14.91
C GLN A 303 -8.69 -13.67 14.99
N GLU A 304 -7.85 -13.99 15.98
CA GLU A 304 -7.36 -15.36 16.21
C GLU A 304 -8.49 -16.36 16.48
N LEU A 305 -9.48 -15.96 17.28
CA LEU A 305 -10.62 -16.83 17.62
C LEU A 305 -11.50 -17.13 16.40
N LEU A 306 -11.65 -16.16 15.49
CA LEU A 306 -12.43 -16.37 14.28
C LEU A 306 -11.68 -17.20 13.24
N ALA A 307 -10.36 -17.03 13.12
CA ALA A 307 -9.51 -17.91 12.32
C ALA A 307 -9.54 -19.37 12.80
N LYS A 308 -9.63 -19.60 14.12
CA LYS A 308 -9.76 -20.94 14.70
C LYS A 308 -11.15 -21.57 14.52
N ARG A 309 -12.23 -20.79 14.60
CA ARG A 309 -13.61 -21.28 14.35
C ARG A 309 -13.85 -21.71 12.91
N THR A 310 -13.12 -21.16 11.95
CA THR A 310 -13.09 -21.65 10.57
C THR A 310 -12.34 -22.98 10.42
N CYS A 311 -11.49 -23.36 11.37
CA CYS A 311 -10.66 -24.57 11.32
C CYS A 311 -11.28 -25.77 12.06
N SER A 312 -12.04 -25.55 13.14
CA SER A 312 -12.58 -26.61 14.01
C SER A 312 -13.86 -27.31 13.51
N ARG A 313 -14.25 -27.15 12.24
CA ARG A 313 -15.41 -27.84 11.63
C ARG A 313 -15.02 -28.97 10.66
N ARG A 314 -13.75 -29.34 10.58
CA ARG A 314 -13.27 -30.54 9.88
C ARG A 314 -12.71 -31.50 10.92
N ASP A 315 -13.57 -32.31 11.52
CA ASP A 315 -13.19 -33.55 12.22
C ASP A 315 -14.47 -34.36 12.56
N VAL A 316 -15.36 -34.57 11.60
CA VAL A 316 -16.32 -35.68 11.62
C VAL A 316 -16.70 -36.03 10.17
N SER A 317 -16.68 -37.33 9.86
CA SER A 317 -17.18 -38.02 8.64
C SER A 317 -16.39 -37.88 7.34
N GLY A 318 -15.89 -39.03 6.87
CA GLY A 318 -15.33 -39.21 5.54
C GLY A 318 -16.41 -39.38 4.45
N ALA A 319 -15.92 -39.28 3.21
CA ALA A 319 -16.56 -39.66 1.94
C ALA A 319 -17.89 -38.98 1.57
N CYS A 320 -17.81 -37.89 0.79
CA CYS A 320 -18.49 -37.73 -0.50
C CYS A 320 -18.13 -36.38 -1.15
N GLY A 321 -18.28 -36.34 -2.48
CA GLY A 321 -17.62 -35.39 -3.38
C GLY A 321 -18.06 -33.93 -3.32
N GLY A 322 -17.30 -33.12 -4.06
CA GLY A 322 -17.28 -31.67 -4.09
C GLY A 322 -18.63 -30.96 -3.99
N MET A 323 -18.77 -30.17 -2.95
CA MET A 323 -19.48 -28.88 -3.01
C MET A 323 -18.87 -27.96 -1.95
N GLN A 324 -18.07 -26.98 -2.40
CA GLN A 324 -17.56 -25.91 -1.53
C GLN A 324 -18.76 -25.13 -0.97
N ARG A 325 -18.95 -25.13 0.36
CA ARG A 325 -19.82 -24.18 1.05
C ARG A 325 -19.04 -23.46 2.14
N GLU A 326 -18.93 -22.16 1.94
CA GLU A 326 -18.10 -21.20 2.67
C GLU A 326 -18.52 -21.08 4.15
N GLY A 327 -17.63 -21.43 5.08
CA GLY A 327 -17.64 -20.86 6.42
C GLY A 327 -17.33 -19.36 6.35
N LEU A 328 -17.76 -18.57 7.34
CA LEU A 328 -17.48 -17.12 7.43
C LEU A 328 -16.02 -16.81 7.08
N SER A 329 -15.81 -16.39 5.84
CA SER A 329 -14.49 -16.32 5.21
C SER A 329 -13.63 -15.27 5.91
N VAL A 330 -12.34 -15.56 6.09
CA VAL A 330 -11.29 -14.64 6.61
C VAL A 330 -11.37 -13.24 5.96
N LYS A 331 -11.86 -13.15 4.72
CA LYS A 331 -12.13 -11.88 4.03
C LYS A 331 -13.17 -11.01 4.74
N LYS A 332 -14.23 -11.61 5.27
CA LYS A 332 -15.33 -10.93 5.97
C LYS A 332 -14.87 -10.39 7.33
N TRP A 333 -13.92 -11.05 7.99
CA TRP A 333 -13.35 -10.54 9.24
C TRP A 333 -12.32 -9.42 9.04
N ASN A 334 -11.45 -9.54 8.04
CA ASN A 334 -10.56 -8.44 7.64
C ASN A 334 -11.36 -7.19 7.26
N LEU A 335 -12.53 -7.37 6.63
CA LEU A 335 -13.46 -6.28 6.35
C LEU A 335 -13.93 -5.58 7.65
N TYR A 336 -14.34 -6.32 8.68
CA TYR A 336 -14.79 -5.72 9.95
C TYR A 336 -13.67 -5.03 10.73
N VAL A 337 -12.46 -5.60 10.74
CA VAL A 337 -11.30 -4.97 11.39
C VAL A 337 -10.90 -3.68 10.67
N ASN A 338 -10.86 -3.72 9.34
CA ASN A 338 -10.57 -2.53 8.52
C ASN A 338 -11.66 -1.47 8.71
N MET A 339 -12.93 -1.85 8.71
CA MET A 339 -14.04 -0.94 8.97
C MET A 339 -13.95 -0.31 10.36
N LEU A 340 -13.65 -1.09 11.40
CA LEU A 340 -13.47 -0.56 12.76
C LEU A 340 -12.28 0.39 12.87
N TYR A 341 -11.17 0.05 12.20
CA TYR A 341 -10.01 0.93 12.13
C TYR A 341 -10.33 2.24 11.41
N GLN A 342 -10.94 2.17 10.22
CA GLN A 342 -11.34 3.34 9.43
C GLN A 342 -12.32 4.22 10.20
N TYR A 343 -13.26 3.60 10.94
CA TYR A 343 -14.17 4.28 11.84
C TYR A 343 -13.44 5.07 12.94
N ILE A 344 -12.52 4.41 13.67
CA ILE A 344 -11.74 5.05 14.74
C ILE A 344 -10.84 6.16 14.17
N ALA A 345 -10.14 5.88 13.07
CA ALA A 345 -9.22 6.82 12.43
C ALA A 345 -9.96 8.05 11.86
N SER A 346 -11.21 7.88 11.43
CA SER A 346 -12.09 8.96 10.98
C SER A 346 -13.03 9.48 12.07
N TRP A 347 -12.80 9.16 13.36
CA TRP A 347 -13.73 9.54 14.44
C TRP A 347 -14.13 11.01 14.42
N ARG A 348 -13.17 11.90 14.17
CA ARG A 348 -13.37 13.34 14.15
C ARG A 348 -14.09 13.89 12.90
N GLY A 349 -14.29 13.07 11.86
CA GLY A 349 -14.84 13.52 10.58
C GLY A 349 -13.86 14.41 9.81
N ALA A 350 -14.37 15.11 8.80
CA ALA A 350 -13.65 16.06 7.97
C ALA A 350 -13.45 17.42 8.68
N GLU A 351 -12.88 17.40 9.89
CA GLU A 351 -12.53 18.61 10.64
C GLU A 351 -11.66 19.54 9.76
N HIS A 352 -12.10 20.78 9.62
CA HIS A 352 -11.51 21.89 8.86
C HIS A 352 -11.91 22.02 7.38
N ALA A 353 -12.48 21.00 6.74
CA ALA A 353 -12.96 21.13 5.36
C ALA A 353 -14.16 22.08 5.27
N VAL A 354 -14.18 22.93 4.23
CA VAL A 354 -15.27 23.88 3.97
C VAL A 354 -16.24 23.24 2.99
N PHE A 355 -17.49 23.06 3.40
CA PHE A 355 -18.56 22.55 2.55
C PHE A 355 -19.65 23.62 2.43
N LEU A 356 -20.04 23.93 1.20
CA LEU A 356 -21.22 24.73 0.88
C LEU A 356 -22.46 23.87 1.12
N ASP A 357 -23.51 24.47 1.66
CA ASP A 357 -24.84 23.86 1.66
C ASP A 357 -25.46 23.88 0.25
N ARG A 358 -26.65 23.31 0.09
CA ARG A 358 -27.33 23.22 -1.22
C ARG A 358 -27.54 24.59 -1.88
N GLU A 359 -27.98 25.58 -1.11
CA GLU A 359 -28.24 26.92 -1.65
C GLU A 359 -26.95 27.64 -2.06
N ALA A 360 -25.93 27.59 -1.20
CA ALA A 360 -24.63 28.16 -1.48
C ALA A 360 -23.96 27.46 -2.68
N THR A 361 -24.17 26.15 -2.82
CA THR A 361 -23.72 25.37 -3.99
C THR A 361 -24.38 25.89 -5.27
N VAL A 362 -25.71 26.06 -5.29
CA VAL A 362 -26.43 26.61 -6.46
C VAL A 362 -25.97 28.03 -6.79
N ARG A 363 -25.83 28.89 -5.78
CA ARG A 363 -25.32 30.26 -5.97
C ARG A 363 -23.94 30.28 -6.60
N GLU A 364 -23.03 29.42 -6.14
CA GLU A 364 -21.66 29.32 -6.67
C GLU A 364 -21.63 28.79 -8.12
N ILE A 365 -22.46 27.78 -8.41
CA ILE A 365 -22.62 27.22 -9.77
C ILE A 365 -23.11 28.30 -10.74
N LEU A 366 -24.15 29.06 -10.37
CA LEU A 366 -24.76 30.07 -11.24
C LEU A 366 -23.88 31.32 -11.42
N ALA A 367 -23.31 31.83 -10.32
CA ALA A 367 -22.56 33.10 -10.33
C ALA A 367 -21.33 33.06 -11.26
N GLN A 368 -20.69 31.89 -11.38
CA GLN A 368 -19.47 31.70 -12.18
C GLN A 368 -19.68 30.74 -13.36
N LYS A 369 -20.91 30.27 -13.61
CA LYS A 369 -21.22 29.18 -14.57
C LYS A 369 -20.26 27.99 -14.43
N LYS A 370 -20.01 27.59 -13.19
CA LYS A 370 -19.13 26.45 -12.90
C LYS A 370 -19.83 25.16 -13.27
N THR A 371 -19.12 24.31 -14.01
CA THR A 371 -19.57 22.94 -14.20
C THR A 371 -19.62 22.23 -12.84
N PHE A 372 -20.68 21.49 -12.55
CA PHE A 372 -20.81 20.83 -11.26
C PHE A 372 -20.53 19.33 -11.36
N ILE A 373 -19.61 18.84 -10.54
CA ILE A 373 -19.15 17.44 -10.54
C ILE A 373 -19.32 16.89 -9.13
N ARG A 374 -20.03 15.76 -8.97
CA ARG A 374 -20.35 15.25 -7.62
C ARG A 374 -19.61 13.95 -7.34
N TYR A 375 -19.06 13.81 -6.14
CA TYR A 375 -18.48 12.56 -5.68
C TYR A 375 -19.39 11.93 -4.63
N GLY A 376 -19.87 10.71 -4.91
CA GLY A 376 -20.59 9.85 -3.97
C GLY A 376 -19.69 8.73 -3.45
N ASP A 377 -20.24 7.86 -2.60
CA ASP A 377 -19.57 6.66 -2.09
C ASP A 377 -19.05 5.75 -3.21
N GLY A 378 -19.81 5.61 -4.30
CA GLY A 378 -19.40 4.82 -5.47
C GLY A 378 -18.11 5.30 -6.14
N GLU A 379 -17.92 6.63 -6.29
CA GLU A 379 -16.68 7.18 -6.84
C GLU A 379 -15.47 6.91 -5.93
N PHE A 380 -15.65 6.98 -4.60
CA PHE A 380 -14.60 6.62 -3.65
C PHE A 380 -14.23 5.14 -3.73
N ASP A 381 -15.22 4.26 -3.88
CA ASP A 381 -14.98 2.82 -4.04
C ASP A 381 -14.20 2.49 -5.33
N ILE A 382 -14.51 3.15 -6.44
CA ILE A 382 -13.76 3.00 -7.70
C ILE A 382 -12.32 3.50 -7.56
N MET A 383 -12.12 4.64 -6.89
CA MET A 383 -10.78 5.18 -6.62
C MET A 383 -9.91 4.23 -5.79
N GLU A 384 -10.52 3.43 -4.92
CA GLU A 384 -9.85 2.38 -4.15
C GLU A 384 -9.67 1.05 -4.89
N GLY A 385 -10.24 0.92 -6.09
CA GLY A 385 -10.09 -0.27 -6.91
C GLY A 385 -11.26 -1.26 -6.84
N LYS A 386 -12.43 -0.84 -6.36
CA LYS A 386 -13.64 -1.67 -6.30
C LYS A 386 -14.60 -1.29 -7.42
N SER A 387 -15.17 -2.27 -8.10
CA SER A 387 -16.29 -2.06 -9.02
C SER A 387 -17.57 -1.76 -8.25
N ILE A 388 -18.48 -1.00 -8.85
CA ILE A 388 -19.84 -0.77 -8.36
C ILE A 388 -20.85 -1.40 -9.32
N HIS A 389 -22.11 -1.53 -8.89
CA HIS A 389 -23.12 -2.35 -9.57
C HIS A 389 -23.37 -1.97 -11.04
N TYR A 390 -23.22 -0.71 -11.43
CA TYR A 390 -23.38 -0.24 -12.82
C TYR A 390 -22.08 0.21 -13.49
N GLN A 391 -20.92 0.05 -12.85
CA GLN A 391 -19.64 0.46 -13.44
C GLN A 391 -18.46 -0.37 -12.90
N ALA A 392 -17.80 -1.09 -13.80
CA ALA A 392 -16.56 -1.79 -13.53
C ALA A 392 -15.41 -0.81 -13.24
N CYS A 393 -14.58 -1.16 -12.25
CA CYS A 393 -13.37 -0.40 -11.96
C CYS A 393 -12.26 -0.74 -12.95
N THR A 394 -11.89 0.22 -13.80
CA THR A 394 -10.73 0.12 -14.69
C THR A 394 -9.60 1.04 -14.21
N PRO A 395 -8.32 0.74 -14.52
CA PRO A 395 -7.21 1.64 -14.21
C PRO A 395 -7.39 3.04 -14.81
N ALA A 396 -7.95 3.14 -16.02
CA ALA A 396 -8.22 4.40 -16.70
C ALA A 396 -9.27 5.25 -15.98
N LEU A 397 -10.41 4.67 -15.61
CA LEU A 397 -11.46 5.37 -14.86
C LEU A 397 -10.94 5.82 -13.48
N ARG A 398 -10.19 4.94 -12.79
CA ARG A 398 -9.59 5.25 -11.49
C ARG A 398 -8.65 6.44 -11.58
N LYS A 399 -7.81 6.48 -12.61
CA LYS A 399 -6.89 7.58 -12.87
C LYS A 399 -7.68 8.86 -13.16
N ALA A 400 -8.65 8.81 -14.08
CA ALA A 400 -9.46 9.97 -14.43
C ALA A 400 -10.17 10.59 -13.22
N LEU A 401 -10.80 9.79 -12.36
CA LEU A 401 -11.46 10.28 -11.16
C LEU A 401 -10.50 10.92 -10.15
N ARG A 402 -9.25 10.43 -10.05
CA ARG A 402 -8.22 11.04 -9.19
C ARG A 402 -7.71 12.34 -9.78
N ASP A 403 -7.41 12.35 -11.08
CA ASP A 403 -6.88 13.53 -11.78
C ASP A 403 -7.81 14.75 -11.60
N ILE A 404 -9.13 14.56 -11.68
CA ILE A 404 -10.15 15.63 -11.47
C ILE A 404 -10.03 16.26 -10.07
N LEU A 405 -9.78 15.43 -9.05
CA LEU A 405 -9.70 15.87 -7.66
C LEU A 405 -8.35 16.52 -7.37
N ASP A 406 -7.28 15.93 -7.89
CA ASP A 406 -5.92 16.46 -7.73
C ASP A 406 -5.81 17.85 -8.37
N SER A 407 -6.33 18.04 -9.59
CA SER A 407 -6.37 19.34 -10.26
C SER A 407 -7.27 20.36 -9.53
N TYR A 408 -8.40 19.90 -8.98
CA TYR A 408 -9.28 20.74 -8.16
C TYR A 408 -8.57 21.24 -6.89
N ILE A 409 -7.87 20.34 -6.19
CA ILE A 409 -7.13 20.66 -4.95
C ILE A 409 -5.92 21.56 -5.24
N ALA A 410 -5.19 21.30 -6.33
CA ALA A 410 -4.06 22.12 -6.78
C ALA A 410 -4.47 23.56 -7.16
N GLY A 411 -5.77 23.81 -7.32
CA GLY A 411 -6.30 25.13 -7.67
C GLY A 411 -6.29 25.42 -9.17
N GLU A 412 -5.99 24.43 -10.00
CA GLU A 412 -6.12 24.49 -11.46
C GLU A 412 -7.60 24.60 -11.89
N GLY A 413 -8.53 24.16 -11.02
CA GLY A 413 -9.98 24.26 -11.21
C GLY A 413 -10.64 25.56 -10.73
N LYS A 414 -9.89 26.61 -10.34
CA LYS A 414 -10.44 27.79 -9.64
C LYS A 414 -11.49 28.62 -10.40
N GLY A 415 -11.79 28.32 -11.67
CA GLY A 415 -12.87 28.98 -12.43
C GLY A 415 -13.79 28.07 -13.25
N GLY A 416 -13.44 26.81 -13.52
CA GLY A 416 -14.15 25.99 -14.51
C GLY A 416 -15.20 25.03 -13.95
N TYR A 417 -14.98 24.50 -12.74
CA TYR A 417 -15.92 23.55 -12.13
C TYR A 417 -15.88 23.59 -10.60
N LEU A 418 -16.97 23.13 -9.98
CA LEU A 418 -17.14 22.96 -8.54
C LEU A 418 -17.28 21.47 -8.24
N VAL A 419 -16.49 20.96 -7.30
CA VAL A 419 -16.60 19.58 -6.83
C VAL A 419 -17.52 19.50 -5.62
N GLY A 420 -18.61 18.75 -5.74
CA GLY A 420 -19.54 18.42 -4.67
C GLY A 420 -19.11 17.18 -3.90
N MET A 421 -19.21 17.25 -2.57
CA MET A 421 -18.83 16.17 -1.64
C MET A 421 -19.99 15.80 -0.70
N PRO A 422 -20.05 14.55 -0.19
CA PRO A 422 -21.14 14.04 0.63
C PRO A 422 -21.02 14.53 2.09
N HIS A 423 -21.11 15.84 2.29
CA HIS A 423 -20.71 16.50 3.53
C HIS A 423 -21.53 16.06 4.75
N ALA A 424 -22.80 15.71 4.55
CA ALA A 424 -23.68 15.16 5.59
C ALA A 424 -23.11 13.90 6.26
N PHE A 425 -22.27 13.14 5.55
CA PHE A 425 -21.61 11.93 6.06
C PHE A 425 -20.15 12.17 6.43
N LEU A 426 -19.49 13.14 5.81
CA LEU A 426 -18.09 13.47 6.07
C LEU A 426 -17.88 14.33 7.32
N LYS A 427 -18.76 15.31 7.55
CA LYS A 427 -18.62 16.33 8.60
C LYS A 427 -18.92 15.84 10.02
N PRO A 428 -19.96 15.02 10.28
CA PRO A 428 -20.30 14.62 11.65
C PRO A 428 -19.19 13.82 12.35
N SER A 429 -19.27 13.72 13.68
CA SER A 429 -18.36 12.87 14.47
C SER A 429 -18.70 11.38 14.35
N GLY A 430 -17.82 10.51 14.83
CA GLY A 430 -18.01 9.06 14.83
C GLY A 430 -19.28 8.62 15.55
N ARG A 431 -19.77 9.40 16.53
CA ARG A 431 -21.06 9.13 17.19
C ARG A 431 -22.22 9.04 16.20
N PHE A 432 -22.22 9.89 15.16
CA PHE A 432 -23.23 9.86 14.10
C PHE A 432 -23.22 8.53 13.34
N MET A 433 -22.06 7.92 13.12
CA MET A 433 -21.94 6.66 12.39
C MET A 433 -22.53 5.48 13.16
N LEU A 434 -22.63 5.57 14.49
CA LEU A 434 -23.17 4.50 15.33
C LEU A 434 -24.70 4.45 15.32
N THR A 435 -25.37 5.45 14.76
CA THR A 435 -26.84 5.48 14.68
C THR A 435 -27.39 4.42 13.72
N SER A 436 -26.59 3.95 12.76
CA SER A 436 -26.99 2.91 11.81
C SER A 436 -25.80 2.07 11.35
N ARG A 437 -26.01 0.75 11.28
CA ARG A 437 -25.01 -0.19 10.74
C ARG A 437 -24.66 0.13 9.29
N ARG A 438 -25.63 0.59 8.49
CA ARG A 438 -25.42 0.98 7.09
C ARG A 438 -24.49 2.19 6.99
N LEU A 439 -24.66 3.18 7.87
CA LEU A 439 -23.77 4.33 7.92
C LEU A 439 -22.35 3.89 8.23
N LEU A 440 -22.19 3.09 9.29
CA LEU A 440 -20.88 2.57 9.69
C LEU A 440 -20.20 1.79 8.56
N SER A 441 -20.92 0.91 7.85
CA SER A 441 -20.33 0.09 6.79
C SER A 441 -20.00 0.86 5.51
N CYS A 442 -20.87 1.76 5.07
CA CYS A 442 -20.70 2.47 3.79
C CYS A 442 -19.75 3.66 3.92
N TRP A 443 -19.81 4.40 5.03
CA TRP A 443 -19.18 5.72 5.12
C TRP A 443 -17.92 5.76 5.98
N SER A 444 -17.63 4.73 6.80
CA SER A 444 -16.37 4.71 7.57
C SER A 444 -15.14 4.70 6.67
N HIS A 445 -15.20 3.91 5.60
CA HIS A 445 -14.17 3.86 4.59
C HIS A 445 -14.01 5.22 3.90
N THR A 446 -15.10 5.76 3.33
CA THR A 446 -15.11 7.05 2.63
C THR A 446 -14.61 8.21 3.50
N ARG A 447 -15.00 8.27 4.78
CA ARG A 447 -14.50 9.28 5.73
C ARG A 447 -12.99 9.13 5.99
N TYR A 448 -12.50 7.91 6.09
CA TYR A 448 -11.08 7.64 6.26
C TYR A 448 -10.27 8.05 5.01
N PHE A 449 -10.75 7.67 3.81
CA PHE A 449 -10.16 8.04 2.54
C PHE A 449 -10.12 9.56 2.37
N PHE A 450 -11.26 10.24 2.58
CA PHE A 450 -11.36 11.69 2.50
C PHE A 450 -10.34 12.38 3.42
N ARG A 451 -10.22 11.90 4.67
CA ARG A 451 -9.31 12.48 5.66
C ARG A 451 -7.83 12.33 5.28
N ARG A 452 -7.48 11.28 4.53
CA ARG A 452 -6.10 10.91 4.16
C ARG A 452 -5.65 11.63 2.89
N GLU A 453 -6.52 11.74 1.90
CA GLU A 453 -6.13 12.16 0.53
C GLU A 453 -6.46 13.62 0.21
N PHE A 454 -7.39 14.28 0.92
CA PHE A 454 -7.92 15.59 0.49
C PHE A 454 -7.46 16.75 1.37
N ASP A 455 -7.17 17.89 0.71
CA ASP A 455 -6.86 19.14 1.40
C ASP A 455 -8.11 19.74 2.03
N ARG A 456 -8.03 19.97 3.33
CA ARG A 456 -9.13 20.50 4.15
C ARG A 456 -9.25 22.01 4.06
N LYS A 457 -8.39 22.68 3.30
CA LYS A 457 -8.50 24.13 3.06
C LYS A 457 -9.28 24.47 1.78
N VAL A 458 -9.64 23.46 1.00
CA VAL A 458 -10.43 23.62 -0.22
C VAL A 458 -11.92 23.66 0.12
N CYS A 459 -12.67 24.48 -0.63
CA CYS A 459 -14.12 24.57 -0.53
C CYS A 459 -14.78 23.55 -1.46
N TYR A 460 -15.80 22.83 -0.99
CA TYR A 460 -16.54 21.82 -1.76
C TYR A 460 -18.04 22.15 -1.78
N GLY A 461 -18.73 21.83 -2.86
CA GLY A 461 -20.19 21.88 -2.94
C GLY A 461 -20.86 20.70 -2.23
N ASP A 462 -22.19 20.63 -2.30
CA ASP A 462 -22.97 19.52 -1.75
C ASP A 462 -23.27 18.43 -2.79
N ALA A 463 -22.70 17.23 -2.63
CA ALA A 463 -22.99 16.09 -3.51
C ALA A 463 -24.47 15.63 -3.46
N PHE A 464 -25.20 15.96 -2.39
CA PHE A 464 -26.63 15.65 -2.23
C PHE A 464 -27.53 16.81 -2.67
N LEU A 465 -27.04 17.71 -3.54
CA LEU A 465 -27.86 18.78 -4.09
C LEU A 465 -29.16 18.28 -4.74
N PHE A 466 -29.09 17.15 -5.46
CA PHE A 466 -30.21 16.55 -6.21
C PHE A 466 -30.95 15.41 -5.46
N SER A 467 -30.93 15.41 -4.12
CA SER A 467 -31.76 14.48 -3.35
C SER A 467 -33.25 14.83 -3.47
N GLY A 468 -34.14 13.89 -3.16
CA GLY A 468 -35.58 14.05 -3.38
C GLY A 468 -36.23 15.23 -2.62
N ASP A 469 -35.65 15.65 -1.50
CA ASP A 469 -36.06 16.82 -0.72
C ASP A 469 -35.44 18.15 -1.21
N GLY A 470 -34.57 18.11 -2.22
CA GLY A 470 -33.79 19.23 -2.71
C GLY A 470 -34.41 20.03 -3.86
N GLU A 471 -35.55 19.60 -4.43
CA GLU A 471 -36.10 20.14 -5.68
C GLU A 471 -36.35 21.64 -5.64
N ALA A 472 -36.87 22.15 -4.53
CA ALA A 472 -37.11 23.58 -4.34
C ALA A 472 -35.83 24.41 -4.51
N VAL A 473 -34.65 23.83 -4.26
CA VAL A 473 -33.34 24.49 -4.36
C VAL A 473 -32.71 24.23 -5.73
N TYR A 474 -32.57 22.97 -6.15
CA TYR A 474 -31.79 22.66 -7.35
C TYR A 474 -32.48 23.09 -8.65
N ARG A 475 -33.81 23.22 -8.68
CA ARG A 475 -34.53 23.69 -9.88
C ARG A 475 -34.08 25.08 -10.34
N HIS A 476 -33.59 25.90 -9.40
CA HIS A 476 -33.02 27.22 -9.69
C HIS A 476 -31.86 27.17 -10.67
N ILE A 477 -31.12 26.05 -10.75
CA ILE A 477 -30.02 25.89 -11.70
C ILE A 477 -30.48 26.14 -13.15
N TRP A 478 -31.67 25.65 -13.52
CA TRP A 478 -32.18 25.80 -14.89
C TRP A 478 -33.27 26.84 -15.02
N THR A 479 -34.05 27.14 -13.97
CA THR A 479 -35.02 28.24 -14.04
C THR A 479 -34.34 29.61 -14.10
N ASP A 480 -33.24 29.78 -13.36
CA ASP A 480 -32.57 31.08 -13.26
C ASP A 480 -31.54 31.25 -14.39
N ALA A 481 -30.92 30.16 -14.85
CA ALA A 481 -30.07 30.18 -16.03
C ALA A 481 -30.87 30.37 -17.33
N ALA A 482 -32.13 29.92 -17.34
CA ALA A 482 -33.08 30.01 -18.44
C ALA A 482 -32.46 29.66 -19.80
N PRO A 483 -31.94 28.43 -19.98
CA PRO A 483 -31.34 28.01 -21.25
C PRO A 483 -32.42 27.90 -22.34
N ASP A 484 -32.03 28.16 -23.58
CA ASP A 484 -32.92 28.00 -24.74
C ASP A 484 -33.07 26.52 -25.13
N GLN A 485 -32.12 25.68 -24.72
CA GLN A 485 -32.10 24.23 -24.95
C GLN A 485 -31.26 23.48 -23.91
N VAL A 486 -31.63 22.24 -23.61
CA VAL A 486 -30.85 21.35 -22.74
C VAL A 486 -30.39 20.12 -23.51
N VAL A 487 -29.11 19.75 -23.37
CA VAL A 487 -28.63 18.42 -23.74
C VAL A 487 -28.76 17.52 -22.53
N PHE A 488 -29.55 16.46 -22.67
CA PHE A 488 -29.90 15.55 -21.59
C PHE A 488 -29.21 14.21 -21.81
N VAL A 489 -28.16 13.94 -21.03
CA VAL A 489 -27.37 12.71 -21.10
C VAL A 489 -27.91 11.70 -20.09
N HIS A 490 -28.58 10.65 -20.58
CA HIS A 490 -29.16 9.60 -19.73
C HIS A 490 -29.31 8.28 -20.51
N HIS A 491 -29.51 7.17 -19.79
CA HIS A 491 -29.76 5.87 -20.43
C HIS A 491 -31.20 5.73 -20.99
N ALA A 492 -32.15 6.52 -20.48
CA ALA A 492 -33.57 6.42 -20.78
C ALA A 492 -34.17 7.78 -21.17
N PRO A 493 -34.87 7.88 -22.31
CA PRO A 493 -35.38 9.16 -22.83
C PRO A 493 -36.56 9.71 -22.02
N VAL A 494 -37.29 8.85 -21.30
CA VAL A 494 -38.45 9.24 -20.49
C VAL A 494 -38.15 10.36 -19.49
N TYR A 495 -36.92 10.43 -18.97
CA TYR A 495 -36.52 11.48 -18.02
C TYR A 495 -36.26 12.83 -18.70
N ALA A 496 -35.78 12.82 -19.95
CA ALA A 496 -35.67 14.04 -20.75
C ALA A 496 -37.06 14.56 -21.13
N GLU A 497 -37.96 13.67 -21.55
CA GLU A 497 -39.36 14.00 -21.84
C GLU A 497 -40.08 14.57 -20.60
N GLN A 498 -39.84 13.99 -19.43
CA GLN A 498 -40.37 14.49 -18.16
C GLN A 498 -39.81 15.87 -17.81
N PHE A 499 -38.50 16.09 -18.00
CA PHE A 499 -37.88 17.40 -17.79
C PHE A 499 -38.49 18.47 -18.70
N GLU A 500 -38.59 18.17 -20.00
CA GLU A 500 -39.16 19.07 -21.00
C GLU A 500 -40.63 19.41 -20.68
N LYS A 501 -41.42 18.40 -20.30
CA LYS A 501 -42.82 18.60 -19.89
C LYS A 501 -42.96 19.46 -18.63
N THR A 502 -42.04 19.31 -17.68
CA THR A 502 -42.11 19.98 -16.37
C THR A 502 -41.63 21.43 -16.45
N TYR A 503 -40.55 21.68 -17.19
CA TYR A 503 -39.88 22.98 -17.23
C TYR A 503 -40.10 23.75 -18.52
N HIS A 504 -40.72 23.14 -19.54
CA HIS A 504 -40.98 23.75 -20.85
C HIS A 504 -39.70 24.22 -21.56
N ILE A 505 -38.59 23.52 -21.33
CA ILE A 505 -37.29 23.78 -21.97
C ILE A 505 -37.04 22.66 -22.99
N PRO A 506 -36.83 22.97 -24.28
CA PRO A 506 -36.56 21.96 -25.30
C PRO A 506 -35.35 21.11 -24.97
N THR A 507 -35.46 19.79 -25.12
CA THR A 507 -34.36 18.85 -24.83
C THR A 507 -33.83 18.15 -26.08
N VAL A 508 -32.50 17.91 -26.08
CA VAL A 508 -31.84 17.00 -27.02
C VAL A 508 -31.29 15.84 -26.20
N PHE A 509 -31.72 14.63 -26.55
CA PHE A 509 -31.38 13.44 -25.79
C PHE A 509 -30.10 12.78 -26.32
N VAL A 510 -29.11 12.58 -25.44
CA VAL A 510 -27.91 11.78 -25.73
C VAL A 510 -27.99 10.49 -24.93
N ARG A 511 -28.14 9.37 -25.63
CA ARG A 511 -28.25 8.04 -25.02
C ARG A 511 -26.89 7.54 -24.56
N ILE A 512 -26.86 6.98 -23.35
CA ILE A 512 -25.71 6.23 -22.81
C ILE A 512 -26.10 4.76 -22.52
N LEU A 513 -25.11 3.92 -22.28
CA LEU A 513 -25.33 2.60 -21.71
C LEU A 513 -25.81 2.68 -20.25
N PRO A 514 -26.74 1.81 -19.82
CA PRO A 514 -27.19 1.77 -18.43
C PRO A 514 -26.08 1.29 -17.47
N GLU A 515 -25.14 0.49 -17.96
CA GLU A 515 -23.96 0.01 -17.22
C GLU A 515 -22.69 0.26 -18.05
N ASN A 516 -21.56 0.47 -17.37
CA ASN A 516 -20.24 0.67 -17.97
C ASN A 516 -20.17 1.81 -19.01
N ALA A 517 -20.98 2.86 -18.85
CA ALA A 517 -21.02 4.01 -19.76
C ALA A 517 -19.65 4.68 -19.98
N PHE A 518 -18.67 4.48 -19.10
CA PHE A 518 -17.30 4.98 -19.28
C PHE A 518 -16.59 4.37 -20.50
N GLU A 519 -16.96 3.15 -20.92
CA GLU A 519 -16.40 2.50 -22.10
C GLU A 519 -16.75 3.24 -23.40
N GLU A 520 -17.85 4.00 -23.40
CA GLU A 520 -18.30 4.82 -24.51
C GLU A 520 -18.05 6.32 -24.30
N LEU A 521 -17.19 6.71 -23.35
CA LEU A 521 -16.95 8.12 -23.01
C LEU A 521 -16.66 8.99 -24.23
N GLU A 522 -15.80 8.53 -25.16
CA GLU A 522 -15.45 9.29 -26.35
C GLU A 522 -16.65 9.50 -27.28
N ARG A 523 -17.48 8.46 -27.49
CA ARG A 523 -18.70 8.59 -28.30
C ARG A 523 -19.65 9.60 -27.67
N ILE A 524 -19.92 9.44 -26.36
CA ILE A 524 -20.83 10.32 -25.62
C ILE A 524 -20.35 11.77 -25.67
N TYR A 525 -19.04 11.99 -25.47
CA TYR A 525 -18.43 13.32 -25.55
C TYR A 525 -18.61 13.94 -26.94
N CYS A 526 -18.33 13.19 -28.01
CA CYS A 526 -18.53 13.65 -29.38
C CYS A 526 -20.01 14.01 -29.67
N ASP A 527 -20.95 13.18 -29.24
CA ASP A 527 -22.38 13.42 -29.43
C ASP A 527 -22.84 14.70 -28.72
N VAL A 528 -22.38 14.91 -27.47
CA VAL A 528 -22.66 16.14 -26.71
C VAL A 528 -22.04 17.36 -27.42
N CYS A 529 -20.80 17.28 -27.88
CA CYS A 529 -20.14 18.37 -28.61
C CYS A 529 -20.83 18.71 -29.94
N GLY A 530 -21.36 17.69 -30.64
CA GLY A 530 -22.20 17.90 -31.82
C GLY A 530 -23.43 18.74 -31.49
N CYS A 531 -24.16 18.36 -30.43
CA CYS A 531 -25.33 19.12 -29.97
C CYS A 531 -24.98 20.56 -29.56
N VAL A 532 -23.85 20.75 -28.88
CA VAL A 532 -23.33 22.08 -28.50
C VAL A 532 -23.04 22.93 -29.74
N SER A 533 -22.42 22.33 -30.76
CA SER A 533 -22.10 22.99 -32.02
C SER A 533 -23.36 23.40 -32.79
N ASP A 534 -24.36 22.51 -32.85
CA ASP A 534 -25.64 22.77 -33.50
C ASP A 534 -26.43 23.90 -32.82
N ALA A 535 -26.41 23.94 -31.48
CA ALA A 535 -27.03 25.01 -30.71
C ALA A 535 -26.30 26.34 -30.90
N ALA A 536 -24.96 26.33 -30.93
CA ALA A 536 -24.14 27.50 -31.20
C ALA A 536 -24.42 28.08 -32.60
N ALA A 537 -24.56 27.22 -33.61
CA ALA A 537 -24.94 27.63 -34.98
C ALA A 537 -26.32 28.31 -35.04
N GLN A 538 -27.21 27.96 -34.12
CA GLN A 538 -28.54 28.55 -33.96
C GLN A 538 -28.58 29.71 -32.95
N ASN A 539 -27.42 30.13 -32.42
CA ASN A 539 -27.27 31.15 -31.38
C ASN A 539 -28.14 30.88 -30.13
N LYS A 540 -28.29 29.60 -29.76
CA LYS A 540 -29.03 29.16 -28.58
C LYS A 540 -28.11 29.02 -27.37
N ARG A 541 -28.56 29.46 -26.20
CA ARG A 541 -27.92 29.20 -24.92
C ARG A 541 -28.23 27.78 -24.48
N LEU A 542 -27.20 26.96 -24.37
CA LEU A 542 -27.32 25.56 -24.05
C LEU A 542 -26.74 25.25 -22.66
N MET A 543 -27.35 24.27 -21.99
CA MET A 543 -26.84 23.66 -20.78
C MET A 543 -26.85 22.14 -20.91
N VAL A 544 -25.82 21.47 -20.40
CA VAL A 544 -25.73 20.00 -20.40
C VAL A 544 -26.10 19.46 -19.03
N LEU A 545 -27.09 18.57 -18.97
CA LEU A 545 -27.46 17.82 -17.77
C LEU A 545 -27.01 16.37 -17.91
N ILE A 546 -26.27 15.86 -16.92
CA ILE A 546 -25.59 14.57 -17.01
C ILE A 546 -26.04 13.64 -15.88
N SER A 547 -26.64 12.51 -16.25
CA SER A 547 -26.84 11.35 -15.36
C SER A 547 -26.18 10.12 -15.98
N ALA A 548 -24.92 9.90 -15.61
CA ALA A 548 -24.09 8.84 -16.19
C ALA A 548 -23.13 8.18 -15.18
N GLY A 549 -23.50 8.13 -13.90
CA GLY A 549 -22.67 7.53 -12.85
C GLY A 549 -21.23 8.10 -12.84
N PRO A 550 -20.19 7.27 -12.66
CA PRO A 550 -18.78 7.66 -12.75
C PRO A 550 -18.36 8.26 -14.09
N CYS A 551 -18.93 7.79 -15.20
CA CYS A 551 -18.67 8.36 -16.53
C CYS A 551 -19.06 9.83 -16.59
N GLY A 552 -20.18 10.19 -15.94
CA GLY A 552 -20.67 11.56 -15.90
C GLY A 552 -19.69 12.56 -15.29
N LYS A 553 -18.87 12.14 -14.31
CA LYS A 553 -17.89 13.01 -13.66
C LYS A 553 -16.74 13.34 -14.61
N VAL A 554 -16.26 12.32 -15.32
CA VAL A 554 -15.20 12.47 -16.32
C VAL A 554 -15.69 13.26 -17.52
N LEU A 555 -16.91 13.00 -17.98
CA LEU A 555 -17.54 13.77 -19.06
C LEU A 555 -17.69 15.24 -18.66
N ALA A 556 -18.25 15.53 -17.49
CA ALA A 556 -18.41 16.89 -16.99
C ALA A 556 -17.07 17.62 -16.88
N HIS A 557 -16.04 16.96 -16.34
CA HIS A 557 -14.70 17.55 -16.26
C HIS A 557 -14.13 17.91 -17.64
N ARG A 558 -14.23 17.00 -18.62
CA ARG A 558 -13.76 17.27 -19.98
C ARG A 558 -14.51 18.45 -20.62
N LEU A 559 -15.84 18.45 -20.52
CA LEU A 559 -16.66 19.57 -20.99
C LEU A 559 -16.25 20.89 -20.32
N ALA A 560 -15.93 20.88 -19.03
CA ALA A 560 -15.43 22.07 -18.33
C ALA A 560 -14.08 22.56 -18.88
N GLN A 561 -13.18 21.65 -19.26
CA GLN A 561 -11.90 22.00 -19.90
C GLN A 561 -12.11 22.66 -21.27
N ASP A 562 -13.17 22.28 -21.97
CA ASP A 562 -13.57 22.86 -23.26
C ASP A 562 -14.51 24.07 -23.12
N GLY A 563 -14.71 24.58 -21.88
CA GLY A 563 -15.52 25.76 -21.60
C GLY A 563 -17.04 25.53 -21.72
N ILE A 564 -17.47 24.27 -21.77
CA ILE A 564 -18.89 23.88 -21.87
C ILE A 564 -19.45 23.70 -20.46
N TRP A 565 -20.55 24.42 -20.17
CA TRP A 565 -21.20 24.37 -18.87
C TRP A 565 -22.08 23.12 -18.73
N ALA A 566 -21.74 22.27 -17.78
CA ALA A 566 -22.39 21.00 -17.52
C ALA A 566 -22.73 20.78 -16.05
N ILE A 567 -23.80 20.05 -15.76
CA ILE A 567 -24.24 19.75 -14.41
C ILE A 567 -24.41 18.24 -14.27
N ASP A 568 -23.57 17.62 -13.44
CA ASP A 568 -23.78 16.23 -13.01
C ASP A 568 -24.98 16.16 -12.06
N THR A 569 -26.13 15.74 -12.59
CA THR A 569 -27.38 15.56 -11.84
C THR A 569 -27.46 14.18 -11.17
N GLY A 570 -26.77 13.17 -11.72
CA GLY A 570 -26.89 11.76 -11.33
C GLY A 570 -28.34 11.34 -11.11
N HIS A 571 -28.62 10.67 -9.99
CA HIS A 571 -29.93 10.09 -9.67
C HIS A 571 -31.06 11.10 -9.38
N CYS A 572 -31.03 12.30 -9.95
CA CYS A 572 -32.09 13.30 -9.80
C CYS A 572 -33.46 12.83 -10.32
N TRP A 573 -33.50 11.86 -11.25
CA TRP A 573 -34.71 11.50 -12.01
C TRP A 573 -35.11 10.04 -11.89
N ASP A 574 -34.14 9.12 -11.88
CA ASP A 574 -34.38 7.68 -11.95
C ASP A 574 -34.49 7.01 -10.58
N GLU A 575 -33.97 7.63 -9.51
CA GLU A 575 -34.14 7.21 -8.10
C GLU A 575 -33.55 8.28 -7.14
N PRO A 576 -34.24 9.41 -6.89
CA PRO A 576 -33.70 10.49 -6.06
C PRO A 576 -33.22 10.00 -4.68
N LEU A 577 -31.96 10.32 -4.37
CA LEU A 577 -31.36 9.94 -3.09
C LEU A 577 -32.20 10.50 -1.94
N GLN A 578 -32.44 9.67 -0.92
CA GLN A 578 -33.03 10.09 0.36
C GLN A 578 -31.90 10.15 1.40
N ILE A 579 -31.82 11.24 2.16
CA ILE A 579 -30.77 11.46 3.19
C ILE A 579 -31.10 10.73 4.48
#